data_AF-A0A4S8M9Y9-F1
#
_entry.id   AF-A0A4S8M9Y9-F1
#
_cell.length_a   1.000
_cell.length_b   1.000
_cell.length_c   1.000
_cell.angle_alpha   90.00
_cell.angle_beta   90.00
_cell.angle_gamma   90.00
#
_symmetry.space_group_name_H-M   'P 1'
#
loop_
_entity.id
_entity.type
_entity.pdbx_description
1 polymer ?
#
loop_
_entity_poly.entity_id
_entity_poly.type
_entity_poly.pdbx_seq_one_letter_code
_entity_poly.pdbx_strand_id
1 'polypeptide(L)'
;MFIAGFSGSAPIVIGGGSVSDLFSAKDQASAMAIYGLGPLIGPAVGPVAGGFIAQSIGEKYVFVIIGALGTVSMVIGVPLLQETYAPIIRQRRALADGDLEKAKNLRGPMGNTSRSQYILAHLIRPPMLLFGSKQNLHVLIITSNE
;
A
#
# COMPACT_ATOMS: atom_id res chain seq x y z
N MET A 1 7.84 -18.16 -10.12
CA MET A 1 8.47 -17.43 -9.00
C MET A 1 8.30 -15.92 -9.11
N PHE A 2 8.70 -15.27 -10.21
CA PHE A 2 8.59 -13.80 -10.34
C PHE A 2 7.19 -13.24 -10.09
N ILE A 3 6.16 -13.81 -10.74
CA ILE A 3 4.77 -13.35 -10.60
C ILE A 3 4.23 -13.53 -9.17
N ALA A 4 4.55 -14.66 -8.53
CA ALA A 4 4.15 -14.94 -7.16
C ALA A 4 4.80 -13.98 -6.14
N GLY A 5 6.07 -13.63 -6.36
CA GLY A 5 6.75 -12.62 -5.54
C GLY A 5 6.20 -11.21 -5.76
N PHE A 6 5.94 -10.85 -7.03
CA PHE A 6 5.35 -9.56 -7.37
C PHE A 6 3.96 -9.38 -6.75
N SER A 7 3.07 -10.37 -6.90
CA SER A 7 1.71 -10.30 -6.36
C SER A 7 1.68 -10.39 -4.82
N GLY A 8 2.56 -11.19 -4.21
CA GLY A 8 2.64 -11.32 -2.75
C GLY A 8 3.18 -10.08 -2.04
N SER A 9 3.98 -9.25 -2.73
CA SER A 9 4.57 -8.04 -2.13
C SER A 9 3.55 -6.95 -1.84
N ALA A 10 2.55 -6.78 -2.72
CA ALA A 10 1.56 -5.72 -2.65
C ALA A 10 0.74 -5.70 -1.34
N PRO A 11 0.07 -6.79 -0.92
CA PRO A 11 -0.75 -6.76 0.30
C PRO A 11 0.08 -6.58 1.57
N ILE A 12 1.33 -7.05 1.60
CA ILE A 12 2.21 -6.92 2.78
C ILE A 12 2.55 -5.45 3.02
N VAL A 13 2.99 -4.74 1.97
CA VAL A 13 3.37 -3.33 2.07
C VAL A 13 2.14 -2.44 2.27
N ILE A 14 1.08 -2.69 1.50
CA ILE A 14 -0.14 -1.86 1.55
C ILE A 14 -0.88 -2.07 2.88
N GLY A 15 -0.98 -3.29 3.39
CA GLY A 15 -1.68 -3.56 4.64
C GLY A 15 -0.98 -2.92 5.85
N GLY A 16 0.36 -3.00 5.91
CA GLY A 16 1.14 -2.30 6.93
C GLY A 16 1.00 -0.78 6.84
N GLY A 17 1.09 -0.23 5.62
CA GLY A 17 0.90 1.21 5.39
C GLY A 17 -0.50 1.69 5.77
N SER A 18 -1.54 0.91 5.43
CA SER A 18 -2.94 1.26 5.72
C SER A 18 -3.22 1.28 7.22
N VAL A 19 -2.72 0.28 7.97
CA VAL A 19 -2.87 0.27 9.42
C VAL A 19 -2.06 1.42 10.05
N SER A 20 -0.90 1.79 9.52
CA SER A 20 -0.19 2.97 10.03
C SER A 20 -0.90 4.31 9.80
N ASP A 21 -1.70 4.41 8.74
CA ASP A 21 -2.45 5.64 8.40
C ASP A 21 -3.74 5.79 9.23
N LEU A 22 -4.29 4.67 9.72
CA LEU A 22 -5.54 4.64 10.49
C LEU A 22 -5.36 4.89 12.00
N PHE A 23 -4.19 4.60 12.57
CA PHE A 23 -3.95 4.69 14.02
C PHE A 23 -3.06 5.87 14.40
N SER A 24 -3.37 6.53 15.53
CA SER A 24 -2.54 7.61 16.06
C SER A 24 -1.20 7.08 16.58
N ALA A 25 -0.15 7.92 16.60
CA ALA A 25 1.23 7.50 16.86
C ALA A 25 1.44 6.72 18.17
N LYS A 26 0.57 6.91 19.17
CA LYS A 26 0.60 6.20 20.45
C LYS A 26 0.08 4.75 20.35
N ASP A 27 -0.91 4.49 19.50
CA ASP A 27 -1.58 3.18 19.37
C ASP A 27 -1.10 2.40 18.14
N GLN A 28 -0.39 3.07 17.23
CA GLN A 28 0.15 2.50 16.00
C GLN A 28 1.06 1.28 16.27
N ALA A 29 1.90 1.33 17.31
CA ALA A 29 2.79 0.23 17.65
C ALA A 29 2.03 -1.04 18.07
N SER A 30 0.96 -0.87 18.86
CA SER A 30 0.10 -1.99 19.28
C SER A 30 -0.71 -2.55 18.11
N ALA A 31 -1.25 -1.69 17.25
CA ALA A 31 -1.97 -2.12 16.04
C ALA A 31 -1.04 -2.87 15.05
N MET A 32 0.18 -2.38 14.87
CA MET A 32 1.23 -3.06 14.08
C MET A 32 1.62 -4.41 14.67
N ALA A 33 1.73 -4.51 15.99
CA ALA A 33 2.07 -5.77 16.66
C ALA A 33 1.00 -6.83 16.41
N ILE A 34 -0.29 -6.48 16.51
CA ILE A 34 -1.40 -7.39 16.21
C ILE A 34 -1.40 -7.77 14.72
N TYR A 35 -1.19 -6.79 13.82
CA TYR A 35 -1.09 -7.05 12.39
C TYR A 35 0.07 -8.01 12.05
N GLY A 36 1.20 -7.88 12.73
CA GLY A 36 2.39 -8.74 12.55
C GLY A 36 2.20 -10.19 12.99
N LEU A 37 1.19 -10.51 13.81
CA LEU A 37 0.88 -11.89 14.19
C LEU A 37 0.38 -12.72 13.01
N GLY A 38 -0.32 -12.10 12.05
CA GLY A 38 -0.85 -12.81 10.87
C GLY A 38 0.27 -13.49 10.06
N PRO A 39 1.28 -12.74 9.59
CA PRO A 39 2.44 -13.29 8.90
C PRO A 39 3.28 -14.25 9.74
N LEU A 40 3.25 -14.16 11.07
CA LEU A 40 3.97 -15.07 11.96
C LEU A 40 3.28 -16.44 12.06
N ILE A 41 1.95 -16.44 12.15
CA ILE A 41 1.14 -17.67 12.30
C ILE A 41 0.93 -18.37 10.96
N GLY A 42 0.84 -17.61 9.86
CA GLY A 42 0.59 -18.14 8.52
C GLY A 42 1.52 -19.29 8.11
N PRO A 43 2.86 -19.14 8.22
CA PRO A 43 3.82 -20.19 7.88
C PRO A 43 3.81 -21.40 8.83
N ALA A 44 3.31 -21.25 10.06
CA ALA A 44 3.20 -22.35 11.02
C ALA A 44 1.96 -23.22 10.73
N VAL A 45 0.82 -22.57 10.44
CA VAL A 45 -0.46 -23.26 10.22
C VAL A 45 -0.61 -23.74 8.77
N GLY A 46 -0.05 -22.99 7.81
CA GLY A 46 -0.17 -23.27 6.37
C GLY A 46 0.29 -24.68 5.96
N PRO A 47 1.51 -25.13 6.31
CA PRO A 47 2.00 -26.45 5.95
C PRO A 47 1.26 -27.59 6.66
N VAL A 48 0.82 -27.38 7.90
CA VAL A 48 0.06 -28.38 8.67
C VAL A 48 -1.29 -28.64 8.02
N ALA A 49 -2.04 -27.57 7.71
CA ALA A 49 -3.32 -27.67 7.02
C ALA A 49 -3.14 -28.17 5.58
N GLY A 50 -2.15 -27.65 4.85
CA GLY A 50 -1.85 -28.04 3.47
C GLY A 50 -1.43 -29.50 3.34
N GLY A 51 -0.63 -30.01 4.29
CA GLY A 51 -0.19 -31.41 4.32
C GLY A 51 -1.34 -32.38 4.56
N PHE A 52 -2.25 -32.05 5.47
CA PHE A 52 -3.44 -32.88 5.74
C PHE A 52 -4.38 -32.96 4.53
N ILE A 53 -4.59 -31.82 3.84
CA ILE A 53 -5.41 -31.76 2.63
C ILE A 53 -4.73 -32.49 1.46
N ALA A 54 -3.41 -32.33 1.31
CA ALA A 54 -2.64 -33.01 0.27
C ALA A 54 -2.67 -34.53 0.42
N GLN A 55 -2.61 -35.05 1.65
CA GLN A 55 -2.70 -36.50 1.91
C GLN A 55 -4.10 -37.08 1.70
N SER A 56 -5.15 -36.31 1.99
CA SER A 56 -6.54 -36.81 1.95
C SER A 56 -7.18 -36.73 0.57
N ILE A 57 -7.05 -35.59 -0.12
CA ILE A 57 -7.79 -35.29 -1.36
C ILE A 57 -6.84 -35.03 -2.54
N GLY A 58 -5.56 -34.76 -2.26
CA GLY A 58 -4.50 -34.55 -3.23
C GLY A 58 -4.03 -33.09 -3.30
N GLU A 59 -2.77 -32.91 -3.70
CA GLU A 59 -2.06 -31.62 -3.75
C GLU A 59 -2.77 -30.53 -4.57
N LYS A 60 -3.53 -30.91 -5.60
CA LYS A 60 -4.23 -29.97 -6.49
C LYS A 60 -5.31 -29.19 -5.74
N TYR A 61 -5.98 -29.81 -4.78
CA TYR A 61 -7.05 -29.18 -4.02
C TYR A 61 -6.51 -28.16 -3.00
N VAL A 62 -5.26 -28.29 -2.57
CA VAL A 62 -4.60 -27.30 -1.71
C VAL A 62 -4.55 -25.94 -2.41
N PHE A 63 -4.16 -25.92 -3.70
CA PHE A 63 -4.13 -24.70 -4.49
C PHE A 63 -5.52 -24.10 -4.73
N VAL A 64 -6.52 -24.94 -4.96
CA VAL A 64 -7.91 -24.48 -5.17
C VAL A 64 -8.47 -23.86 -3.89
N ILE A 65 -8.23 -24.47 -2.72
CA ILE A 65 -8.71 -23.97 -1.44
C ILE A 65 -8.03 -22.64 -1.08
N ILE A 66 -6.71 -22.54 -1.26
CA ILE A 66 -5.97 -21.28 -1.01
C ILE A 66 -6.45 -20.17 -1.96
N GLY A 67 -6.65 -20.51 -3.25
CA GLY A 67 -7.20 -19.58 -4.24
C GLY A 67 -8.62 -19.12 -3.89
N ALA A 68 -9.48 -20.02 -3.45
CA ALA A 68 -10.84 -19.71 -2.99
C ALA A 68 -10.81 -18.78 -1.77
N LEU A 69 -9.99 -19.08 -0.76
CA LEU A 69 -9.82 -18.22 0.42
C LEU A 69 -9.32 -16.81 0.06
N GLY A 70 -8.36 -16.71 -0.86
CA GLY A 70 -7.88 -15.43 -1.38
C GLY A 70 -8.97 -14.65 -2.13
N THR A 71 -9.77 -15.34 -2.95
CA THR A 71 -10.88 -14.74 -3.70
C THR A 71 -11.97 -14.23 -2.75
N VAL A 72 -12.32 -15.01 -1.72
CA VAL A 72 -13.28 -14.60 -0.69
C VAL A 72 -12.76 -13.37 0.06
N SER A 73 -11.48 -13.36 0.44
CA SER A 73 -10.86 -12.21 1.11
C SER A 73 -10.89 -10.96 0.23
N MET A 74 -10.70 -11.12 -1.09
CA MET A 74 -10.81 -10.01 -2.05
C MET A 74 -12.25 -9.52 -2.19
N VAL A 75 -13.22 -10.43 -2.32
CA VAL A 75 -14.65 -10.08 -2.43
C VAL A 75 -15.16 -9.36 -1.19
N ILE A 76 -14.68 -9.74 0.00
CA ILE A 76 -14.98 -9.07 1.27
C ILE A 76 -14.24 -7.73 1.36
N GLY A 77 -12.97 -7.68 0.93
CA GLY A 77 -12.13 -6.50 1.00
C GLY A 77 -12.57 -5.36 0.08
N VAL A 78 -13.00 -5.66 -1.15
CA VAL A 78 -13.42 -4.64 -2.14
C VAL A 78 -14.54 -3.71 -1.63
N PRO A 79 -15.63 -4.19 -0.99
CA PRO A 79 -16.65 -3.31 -0.44
C PRO A 79 -16.26 -2.67 0.91
N LEU A 80 -15.40 -3.32 1.71
CA LEU A 80 -14.97 -2.81 3.02
C LEU A 80 -13.85 -1.74 2.92
N LEU A 81 -12.98 -1.83 1.91
CA LEU A 81 -12.02 -0.79 1.58
C LEU A 81 -12.72 0.31 0.79
N GLN A 82 -13.53 1.10 1.49
CA GLN A 82 -13.94 2.41 0.97
C GLN A 82 -12.68 3.26 0.79
N GLU A 83 -12.50 3.87 -0.39
CA GLU A 83 -11.31 4.66 -0.75
C GLU A 83 -10.82 5.56 0.41
N THR A 84 -9.71 5.20 1.05
CA THR A 84 -9.01 6.03 2.05
C THR A 84 -8.02 7.00 1.38
N TYR A 85 -8.28 7.47 0.16
CA TYR A 85 -7.40 8.46 -0.47
C TYR A 85 -7.80 9.87 -0.01
N ALA A 86 -7.20 10.33 1.10
CA ALA A 86 -7.46 11.63 1.72
C ALA A 86 -7.50 12.83 0.73
N PRO A 87 -6.66 12.91 -0.32
CA PRO A 87 -6.75 13.97 -1.33
C PRO A 87 -8.05 13.95 -2.14
N ILE A 88 -8.52 12.76 -2.54
CA ILE A 88 -9.75 12.60 -3.34
C ILE A 88 -10.98 12.84 -2.48
N ILE A 89 -10.99 12.42 -1.21
CA ILE A 89 -12.07 12.71 -0.27
C ILE A 89 -12.18 14.22 -0.01
N ARG A 90 -11.05 14.90 0.21
CA ARG A 90 -11.02 16.38 0.38
C ARG A 90 -11.45 17.11 -0.89
N GLN A 91 -11.10 16.58 -2.07
CA GLN A 91 -11.54 17.13 -3.35
C GLN A 91 -13.04 16.92 -3.60
N ARG A 92 -13.57 15.72 -3.32
CA ARG A 92 -15.02 15.43 -3.41
C ARG A 92 -15.83 16.28 -2.44
N ARG A 93 -15.33 16.47 -1.21
CA ARG A 93 -15.96 17.38 -0.23
C ARG A 93 -15.89 18.85 -0.67
N ALA A 94 -14.75 19.34 -1.14
CA ALA A 94 -14.61 20.70 -1.65
C ALA A 94 -15.49 20.97 -2.90
N LEU A 95 -15.67 19.96 -3.76
CA LEU A 95 -16.60 20.03 -4.91
C LEU A 95 -18.07 19.98 -4.46
N ALA A 96 -18.40 19.18 -3.45
CA ALA A 96 -19.75 19.12 -2.88
C ALA A 96 -20.12 20.41 -2.12
N ASP A 97 -19.14 21.07 -1.52
CA ASP A 97 -19.29 22.38 -0.86
C ASP A 97 -19.34 23.55 -1.85
N GLY A 98 -19.18 23.31 -3.16
CA GLY A 98 -19.30 24.32 -4.23
C GLY A 98 -18.06 25.23 -4.41
N ASP A 99 -16.96 24.94 -3.73
CA ASP A 99 -15.77 25.79 -3.65
C ASP A 99 -14.73 25.37 -4.71
N LEU A 100 -14.97 25.76 -5.98
CA LEU A 100 -14.15 25.34 -7.13
C LEU A 100 -12.68 25.77 -7.02
N GLU A 101 -12.40 26.92 -6.40
CA GLU A 101 -11.03 27.44 -6.20
C GLU A 101 -10.26 26.58 -5.19
N LYS A 102 -10.92 26.14 -4.12
CA LYS A 102 -10.34 25.23 -3.12
C LYS A 102 -10.11 23.84 -3.73
N ALA A 103 -11.03 23.36 -4.56
CA ALA A 103 -10.85 22.11 -5.30
C ALA A 103 -9.72 22.18 -6.35
N LYS A 104 -9.47 23.36 -6.96
CA LYS A 104 -8.34 23.60 -7.87
C LYS A 104 -7.00 23.66 -7.14
N ASN A 105 -6.94 24.31 -5.98
CA ASN A 105 -5.72 24.39 -5.16
C ASN A 105 -5.38 23.05 -4.46
N LEU A 106 -6.38 22.21 -4.21
CA LEU A 106 -6.20 20.84 -3.73
C LEU A 106 -5.84 19.84 -4.84
N ARG A 107 -5.94 20.23 -6.13
CA ARG A 107 -5.23 19.50 -7.18
C ARG A 107 -3.75 19.72 -6.87
N GLY A 108 -3.09 18.68 -6.35
CA GLY A 108 -1.64 18.62 -6.39
C GLY A 108 -1.13 18.85 -7.82
N PRO A 109 0.18 18.88 -8.07
CA PRO A 109 0.78 19.22 -9.38
C PRO A 109 0.30 18.37 -10.57
N MET A 110 -0.58 17.39 -10.34
CA MET A 110 -1.37 16.52 -11.23
C MET A 110 -2.10 17.20 -12.40
N GLY A 111 -2.27 18.52 -12.41
CA GLY A 111 -3.09 19.19 -13.40
C GLY A 111 -2.49 19.29 -14.81
N ASN A 112 -1.16 19.18 -14.96
CA ASN A 112 -0.51 19.64 -16.20
C ASN A 112 0.75 18.88 -16.66
N THR A 113 1.09 17.70 -16.11
CA THR A 113 2.29 16.97 -16.56
C THR A 113 1.95 15.60 -17.19
N SER A 114 2.75 15.15 -18.15
CA SER A 114 2.51 13.91 -18.88
C SER A 114 2.63 12.69 -17.95
N ARG A 115 1.71 11.71 -18.07
CA ARG A 115 1.67 10.48 -17.24
C ARG A 115 3.03 9.78 -17.16
N SER A 116 3.81 9.80 -18.24
CA SER A 116 5.15 9.19 -18.32
C SER A 116 6.19 9.93 -17.47
N GLN A 117 6.16 11.27 -17.41
CA GLN A 117 7.10 12.05 -16.60
C GLN A 117 6.85 11.90 -15.11
N TYR A 118 5.62 11.69 -14.66
CA TYR A 118 5.34 11.46 -13.24
C TYR A 118 5.69 10.05 -12.77
N ILE A 119 5.41 9.04 -13.60
CA ILE A 119 5.83 7.67 -13.31
C ILE A 119 7.36 7.66 -13.25
N LEU A 120 8.03 8.27 -14.21
CA LEU A 120 9.48 8.40 -14.22
C LEU A 120 10.00 9.17 -13.00
N ALA A 121 9.36 10.29 -12.61
CA ALA A 121 9.76 11.09 -11.44
C ALA A 121 9.63 10.32 -10.11
N HIS A 122 8.59 9.50 -9.93
CA HIS A 122 8.47 8.67 -8.72
C HIS A 122 9.33 7.41 -8.77
N LEU A 123 9.69 6.91 -9.96
CA LEU A 123 10.62 5.79 -10.12
C LEU A 123 12.07 6.19 -9.82
N ILE A 124 12.49 7.39 -10.22
CA ILE A 124 13.89 7.86 -10.06
C ILE A 124 14.17 8.52 -8.70
N ARG A 125 13.13 8.96 -7.97
CA ARG A 125 13.27 9.59 -6.65
C ARG A 125 13.86 8.64 -5.57
N PRO A 126 13.40 7.40 -5.41
CA PRO A 126 13.94 6.46 -4.42
C PRO A 126 15.44 6.13 -4.58
N PRO A 127 15.95 5.79 -5.79
CA PRO A 127 17.38 5.53 -5.95
C PRO A 127 18.23 6.79 -5.74
N MET A 128 17.73 7.97 -6.13
CA MET A 128 18.44 9.22 -5.88
C MET A 128 18.54 9.57 -4.38
N LEU A 129 17.56 9.19 -3.56
CA LEU A 129 17.60 9.35 -2.09
C LEU A 129 18.49 8.30 -1.38
N LEU A 130 18.68 7.13 -2.00
CA LEU A 130 19.56 6.07 -1.47
C LEU A 130 21.04 6.28 -1.84
N PHE A 131 21.34 6.86 -3.02
CA PHE A 131 22.71 7.12 -3.48
C PHE A 131 23.14 8.58 -3.34
N GLY A 132 22.19 9.52 -3.20
CA GLY A 132 22.44 10.92 -2.92
C GLY A 132 22.47 11.19 -1.43
N SER A 133 23.67 11.28 -0.87
CA SER A 133 23.92 11.60 0.52
C SER A 133 23.10 12.82 1.00
N LYS A 134 22.49 12.69 2.18
CA LYS A 134 21.74 13.73 2.91
C LYS A 134 22.49 15.06 3.12
N GLN A 135 23.76 15.18 2.74
CA GLN A 135 24.56 16.38 2.95
C GLN A 135 24.32 17.50 1.91
N ASN A 136 23.87 17.19 0.69
CA ASN A 136 23.70 18.24 -0.34
C ASN A 136 22.32 18.93 -0.29
N LEU A 137 21.34 18.37 0.43
CA LEU A 137 19.99 18.94 0.54
C LEU A 137 19.91 20.16 1.48
N HIS A 138 20.77 20.22 2.51
CA HIS A 138 20.86 21.40 3.38
C HIS A 138 21.62 22.56 2.71
N VAL A 139 22.49 22.28 1.75
CA VAL A 139 23.26 23.28 1.00
C VAL A 139 22.45 23.85 -0.17
N LEU A 140 21.60 23.05 -0.81
CA LEU A 140 20.81 23.51 -1.96
C LEU A 140 19.61 24.40 -1.59
N ILE A 141 19.09 24.29 -0.36
CA ILE A 141 18.02 25.19 0.13
C ILE A 141 18.58 26.58 0.46
N ILE A 142 19.86 26.68 0.82
CA ILE A 142 20.50 27.97 1.18
C ILE A 142 21.02 28.68 -0.09
N THR A 143 21.48 27.95 -1.11
CA THR A 143 22.01 28.53 -2.37
C THR A 143 20.95 28.89 -3.43
N SER A 144 19.67 28.67 -3.15
CA SER A 144 18.53 29.05 -4.01
C SER A 144 17.74 30.25 -3.45
N ASN A 145 18.23 30.86 -2.37
CA ASN A 145 17.71 32.09 -1.78
C ASN A 145 18.80 33.18 -1.77
N GLU A 146 19.58 33.23 -2.84
CA GLU A 146 20.34 34.39 -3.34
C GLU A 146 20.20 34.45 -4.86
#